data_AF-A0A535AFX3-F1
#
_entry.id   AF-A0A535AFX3-F1
#
_cell.length_a   1.000
_cell.length_b   1.000
_cell.length_c   1.000
_cell.angle_alpha   90.00
_cell.angle_beta   90.00
_cell.angle_gamma   90.00
#
_symmetry.space_group_name_H-M   'P 1'
#
loop_
_entity.id
_entity.type
_entity.pdbx_description
1 polymer ?
#
loop_
_entity_poly.entity_id
_entity_poly.type
_entity_poly.pdbx_seq_one_letter_code
_entity_poly.pdbx_strand_id
1 'polypeptide(L)'
;LEVLRLLNWQQAWSMTRGTLNYAEASAVKVYGSEFYVQAYQLLLELMGEAGALKAGSPGAVLKGRVERMYRATLILTFGGGTNEVQRDIIAMAGLGMPRAR
;
A
#
# COMPACT_ATOMS: atom_id res chain seq x y z
N LEU A 1 2.37 -8.15 -5.79
CA LEU A 1 2.64 -8.76 -4.48
C LEU A 1 4.12 -9.08 -4.33
N GLU A 2 4.69 -9.85 -5.25
CA GLU A 2 6.10 -10.26 -5.20
C GLU A 2 7.09 -9.10 -5.04
N VAL A 3 6.96 -8.06 -5.87
CA VAL A 3 7.77 -6.84 -5.79
C VAL A 3 7.65 -6.19 -4.41
N LEU A 4 6.42 -5.98 -3.92
CA LEU A 4 6.19 -5.35 -2.62
C LEU A 4 6.81 -6.16 -1.47
N ARG A 5 6.72 -7.50 -1.54
CA ARG A 5 7.33 -8.39 -0.55
C ARG A 5 8.85 -8.24 -0.50
N LEU A 6 9.50 -8.28 -1.66
CA LEU A 6 10.95 -8.12 -1.77
C LEU A 6 11.40 -6.73 -1.29
N LEU A 7 10.70 -5.67 -1.69
CA LEU A 7 10.98 -4.31 -1.25
C LEU A 7 10.84 -4.16 0.27
N ASN A 8 9.79 -4.73 0.87
CA ASN A 8 9.62 -4.71 2.33
C ASN A 8 10.74 -5.47 3.05
N TRP A 9 11.18 -6.62 2.52
CA TRP A 9 12.32 -7.35 3.09
C TRP A 9 13.62 -6.57 2.99
N GLN A 10 13.87 -5.90 1.86
CA GLN A 10 15.02 -5.03 1.70
C GLN A 10 14.99 -3.89 2.73
N GLN A 11 13.84 -3.23 2.94
CA GLN A 11 13.71 -2.17 3.94
C GLN A 11 13.96 -2.70 5.36
N ALA A 12 13.33 -3.82 5.74
CA ALA A 12 13.54 -4.45 7.03
C ALA A 12 15.03 -4.81 7.25
N TRP A 13 15.70 -5.34 6.23
CA TRP A 13 17.13 -5.64 6.29
C TRP A 13 17.98 -4.37 6.44
N SER A 14 17.74 -3.32 5.64
CA SER A 14 18.44 -2.04 5.74
C SER A 14 18.31 -1.40 7.12
N MET A 15 17.15 -1.55 7.79
CA MET A 15 16.97 -1.10 9.18
C MET A 15 17.93 -1.81 10.15
N THR A 16 18.10 -3.13 10.02
CA THR A 16 19.04 -3.89 10.87
C THR A 16 20.50 -3.51 10.64
N ARG A 17 20.82 -2.98 9.46
CA ARG A 17 22.16 -2.55 9.06
C ARG A 17 22.44 -1.08 9.36
N GLY A 18 21.43 -0.31 9.79
CA GLY A 18 21.55 1.15 9.97
C GLY A 18 21.72 1.92 8.66
N THR A 19 21.38 1.32 7.52
CA THR A 19 21.55 1.89 6.17
C THR A 19 20.21 2.25 5.52
N LEU A 20 19.19 2.55 6.34
CA LEU A 20 17.86 2.87 5.83
C LEU A 20 17.89 4.19 5.02
N ASN A 21 17.44 4.14 3.77
CA ASN A 21 17.23 5.31 2.93
C ASN A 21 15.76 5.72 2.98
N TYR A 22 15.47 6.93 3.45
CA TYR A 22 14.10 7.41 3.62
C TYR A 22 13.38 7.68 2.27
N ALA A 23 14.09 7.99 1.19
CA ALA A 23 13.49 8.07 -0.15
C ALA A 23 13.02 6.68 -0.64
N GLU A 24 13.82 5.64 -0.39
CA GLU A 24 13.41 4.26 -0.68
C GLU A 24 12.22 3.85 0.20
N ALA A 25 12.25 4.16 1.49
CA ALA A 25 11.13 3.87 2.39
C ALA A 25 9.82 4.55 1.92
N SER A 26 9.90 5.80 1.49
CA SER A 26 8.78 6.53 0.88
C SER A 26 8.27 5.86 -0.40
N ALA A 27 9.17 5.41 -1.28
CA ALA A 27 8.80 4.70 -2.50
C ALA A 27 8.07 3.38 -2.22
N VAL A 28 8.56 2.59 -1.25
CA VAL A 28 7.91 1.34 -0.84
C VAL A 28 6.54 1.60 -0.22
N LYS A 29 6.39 2.66 0.58
CA LYS A 29 5.09 3.04 1.16
C LYS A 29 4.07 3.40 0.09
N VAL A 30 4.44 4.28 -0.84
CA VAL A 30 3.55 4.70 -1.95
C VAL A 30 3.14 3.49 -2.78
N TYR A 31 4.12 2.73 -3.26
CA TYR A 31 3.86 1.53 -4.05
C TYR A 31 2.96 0.53 -3.32
N GLY A 32 3.25 0.27 -2.04
CA GLY A 32 2.50 -0.70 -1.25
C GLY A 32 1.05 -0.32 -1.01
N SER A 33 0.80 0.93 -0.61
CA SER A 33 -0.56 1.42 -0.34
C SER A 33 -1.44 1.41 -1.60
N GLU A 34 -0.91 1.84 -2.74
CA GLU A 34 -1.64 1.84 -4.02
C GLU A 34 -1.82 0.43 -4.58
N PHE A 35 -0.79 -0.41 -4.46
CA PHE A 35 -0.88 -1.82 -4.83
C PHE A 35 -2.01 -2.53 -4.09
N TYR A 36 -2.16 -2.31 -2.77
CA TYR A 36 -3.22 -2.98 -2.02
C TYR A 36 -4.62 -2.52 -2.45
N VAL A 37 -4.83 -1.23 -2.74
CA VAL A 37 -6.11 -0.74 -3.27
C VAL A 37 -6.45 -1.48 -4.57
N GLN A 38 -5.53 -1.49 -5.54
CA GLN A 38 -5.72 -2.15 -6.83
C GLN A 38 -5.90 -3.65 -6.69
N ALA A 39 -5.09 -4.32 -5.87
CA ALA A 39 -5.16 -5.76 -5.68
C ALA A 39 -6.49 -6.18 -5.06
N TYR A 40 -6.96 -5.47 -4.02
CA TYR A 40 -8.26 -5.80 -3.42
C TYR A 40 -9.43 -5.43 -4.33
N GLN A 41 -9.34 -4.37 -5.14
CA GLN A 41 -10.34 -4.06 -6.16
C GLN A 41 -10.46 -5.20 -7.19
N LEU A 42 -9.35 -5.68 -7.74
CA LEU A 42 -9.34 -6.80 -8.69
C LEU A 42 -9.93 -8.08 -8.08
N LEU A 43 -9.60 -8.35 -6.80
CA LEU A 43 -10.18 -9.48 -6.09
C LEU A 43 -11.69 -9.33 -5.88
N LEU A 44 -12.20 -8.12 -5.64
CA LEU A 44 -13.63 -7.85 -5.54
C LEU A 44 -14.33 -8.05 -6.89
N GLU A 45 -13.74 -7.57 -7.98
CA GLU A 45 -14.27 -7.76 -9.33
C GLU A 45 -14.40 -9.24 -9.69
N LEU A 46 -13.40 -10.06 -9.34
CA LEU A 46 -13.44 -11.52 -9.51
C LEU A 46 -14.53 -12.20 -8.67
N MET A 47 -14.94 -11.61 -7.55
CA MET A 47 -16.00 -12.14 -6.68
C MET A 47 -17.41 -11.74 -7.13
N GLY A 48 -17.53 -10.82 -8.09
CA GLY A 48 -18.81 -10.28 -8.54
C GLY A 48 -19.62 -9.66 -7.38
N GLU A 49 -20.93 -9.83 -7.42
CA GLU A 49 -21.87 -9.25 -6.44
C GLU A 49 -21.58 -9.70 -5.00
N ALA A 50 -21.11 -10.94 -4.81
CA ALA A 50 -20.79 -11.47 -3.49
C ALA A 50 -19.59 -10.77 -2.85
N GLY A 51 -18.75 -10.08 -3.63
CA GLY A 51 -17.62 -9.28 -3.13
C GLY A 51 -18.05 -8.10 -2.26
N ALA A 52 -19.27 -7.58 -2.44
CA ALA A 52 -19.81 -6.47 -1.64
C ALA A 52 -20.39 -6.90 -0.28
N LEU A 53 -20.48 -8.21 -0.02
CA LEU A 53 -21.07 -8.74 1.21
C LEU A 53 -20.10 -8.62 2.39
N LYS A 54 -20.56 -7.95 3.45
CA LYS A 54 -19.81 -7.78 4.69
C LYS A 54 -19.70 -9.11 5.45
N ALA A 55 -18.69 -9.20 6.31
CA ALA A 55 -18.57 -10.31 7.24
C ALA A 55 -19.86 -10.47 8.08
N GLY A 56 -20.38 -11.70 8.13
CA GLY A 56 -21.64 -12.02 8.82
C GLY A 56 -22.89 -11.97 7.94
N SER A 57 -22.82 -11.43 6.72
CA SER A 57 -23.92 -11.51 5.76
C SER A 57 -24.08 -12.94 5.21
N PRO A 58 -25.32 -13.42 4.99
CA PRO A 58 -25.57 -14.62 4.19
C PRO A 58 -24.89 -14.51 2.82
N GLY A 59 -24.16 -15.55 2.40
CA GLY A 59 -23.45 -15.56 1.11
C GLY A 59 -22.07 -14.88 1.12
N ALA A 60 -21.59 -14.35 2.25
CA ALA A 60 -20.28 -13.70 2.32
C ALA A 60 -19.12 -14.65 1.96
N VAL A 61 -18.42 -14.34 0.87
CA VAL A 61 -17.26 -15.11 0.39
C VAL A 61 -16.02 -14.83 1.25
N LEU A 62 -15.25 -15.88 1.55
CA LEU A 62 -14.03 -15.79 2.39
C LEU A 62 -14.28 -15.03 3.72
N LYS A 63 -15.46 -15.20 4.31
CA LYS A 63 -15.90 -14.51 5.54
C LYS A 63 -15.88 -12.98 5.42
N GLY A 64 -16.11 -12.42 4.22
CA GLY A 64 -16.07 -10.98 3.97
C GLY A 64 -14.67 -10.36 4.10
N ARG A 65 -13.61 -11.18 4.01
CA ARG A 65 -12.24 -10.70 4.25
C ARG A 65 -11.78 -9.69 3.21
N VAL A 66 -12.01 -9.95 1.93
CA VAL A 66 -11.56 -9.08 0.83
C VAL A 66 -12.32 -7.74 0.86
N GLU A 67 -13.64 -7.77 1.05
CA GLU A 67 -14.47 -6.58 1.30
C GLU A 67 -13.90 -5.70 2.43
N ARG A 68 -13.64 -6.33 3.58
CA ARG A 68 -13.11 -5.62 4.76
C ARG A 68 -11.73 -5.04 4.50
N MET A 69 -10.85 -5.77 3.82
CA MET A 69 -9.50 -5.30 3.50
C MET A 69 -9.50 -4.16 2.49
N TYR A 70 -10.38 -4.19 1.48
CA TYR A 70 -10.53 -3.07 0.54
C TYR A 70 -10.87 -1.77 1.27
N ARG A 71 -11.87 -1.79 2.16
CA ARG A 71 -12.21 -0.59 2.98
C ARG A 71 -11.05 -0.15 3.87
N ALA A 72 -10.38 -1.10 4.52
CA ALA A 72 -9.30 -0.79 5.45
C ALA A 72 -8.06 -0.21 4.74
N THR A 73 -7.73 -0.68 3.54
CA THR A 73 -6.50 -0.29 2.85
C THR A 73 -6.51 1.15 2.35
N LEU A 74 -7.69 1.76 2.19
CA LEU A 74 -7.84 3.16 1.78
C LEU A 74 -7.16 4.12 2.77
N ILE A 75 -7.14 3.77 4.07
CA ILE A 75 -6.49 4.59 5.09
C ILE A 75 -4.98 4.67 4.85
N LEU A 76 -4.37 3.66 4.23
CA LEU A 76 -2.92 3.58 4.07
C LEU A 76 -2.38 4.54 3.01
N THR A 77 -3.22 5.10 2.12
CA THR A 77 -2.77 6.07 1.12
C THR A 77 -2.46 7.43 1.74
N PHE A 78 -3.16 7.81 2.82
CA PHE A 78 -2.91 9.05 3.56
C PHE A 78 -2.26 8.83 4.94
N GLY A 79 -2.53 7.70 5.58
CA GLY A 79 -1.96 7.30 6.86
C GLY A 79 -0.45 7.07 6.75
N GLY A 80 0.30 7.45 7.78
CA GLY A 80 1.77 7.40 7.74
C GLY A 80 2.39 8.41 6.76
N GLY A 81 1.69 9.52 6.48
CA GLY A 81 2.07 10.54 5.51
C GLY A 81 1.45 10.27 4.14
N THR A 82 0.76 11.26 3.58
CA THR A 82 0.04 11.09 2.33
C THR A 82 0.95 10.79 1.15
N ASN A 83 0.47 9.99 0.20
CA ASN A 83 1.29 9.51 -0.90
C ASN A 83 1.88 10.66 -1.74
N GLU A 84 1.23 11.82 -1.80
CA GLU A 84 1.73 13.04 -2.43
C GLU A 84 2.98 13.56 -1.70
N VAL A 85 2.91 13.72 -0.38
CA VAL A 85 4.07 14.13 0.44
C VAL A 85 5.20 13.11 0.35
N GLN A 86 4.86 11.82 0.27
CA GLN A 86 5.86 10.76 0.10
C GLN A 86 6.52 10.83 -1.28
N ARG A 87 5.79 11.20 -2.34
CA ARG A 87 6.36 11.47 -3.66
C ARG A 87 7.26 12.70 -3.65
N ASP A 88 6.93 13.74 -2.89
CA ASP A 88 7.82 14.89 -2.73
C ASP A 88 9.14 14.47 -2.08
N ILE A 89 9.11 13.59 -1.06
CA ILE A 89 10.32 13.04 -0.45
C ILE A 89 11.15 12.24 -1.47
N ILE A 90 10.51 11.39 -2.28
CA ILE A 90 11.19 10.64 -3.35
C ILE A 90 11.88 11.60 -4.32
N ALA A 91 11.18 12.64 -4.77
CA ALA A 91 11.72 13.63 -5.70
C ALA A 91 12.90 14.40 -5.10
N MET A 92 12.75 14.95 -3.89
CA MET A 92 13.79 15.77 -3.27
C MET A 92 14.99 14.95 -2.80
N ALA A 93 14.73 13.87 -2.06
CA ALA A 93 15.80 13.11 -1.41
C ALA A 93 16.35 11.97 -2.27
N GLY A 94 15.52 11.39 -3.14
CA GLY A 94 15.94 10.34 -4.05
C GLY A 94 16.54 10.86 -5.34
N LEU A 95 15.99 11.96 -5.89
CA LEU A 95 16.37 12.50 -7.20
C LEU A 95 17.05 13.88 -7.12
N GLY A 96 17.22 14.46 -5.94
CA GLY A 96 17.88 15.76 -5.77
C GLY A 96 17.09 16.94 -6.34
N MET A 97 15.78 16.77 -6.56
CA MET A 97 14.93 17.84 -7.12
C MET A 97 14.73 18.96 -6.10
N PRO A 98 14.59 20.22 -6.55
CA PRO A 98 14.22 21.31 -5.66
C PRO A 98 12.81 21.09 -5.10
N ARG A 99 12.55 21.62 -3.91
CA ARG A 99 11.24 21.56 -3.27
C ARG A 99 10.18 22.27 -4.13
N ALA A 100 9.06 21.60 -4.38
CA ALA A 100 7.90 22.21 -5.02
C ALA A 100 7.37 23.37 -4.16
N ARG A 101 7.03 24.49 -4.82
CA ARG A 101 6.46 25.68 -4.16
C ARG A 101 4.95 25.54 -3.96
#